data_AF-A0AAI8MPN3-F1
#
_entry.id   AF-A0AAI8MPN3-F1
#
_cell.length_a   1.000
_cell.length_b   1.000
_cell.length_c   1.000
_cell.angle_alpha   90.00
_cell.angle_beta   90.00
_cell.angle_gamma   90.00
#
_symmetry.space_group_name_H-M   'P 1'
#
loop_
_entity.id
_entity.type
_entity.pdbx_description
1 polymer ?
#
loop_
_entity_poly.entity_id
_entity_poly.type
_entity_poly.pdbx_seq_one_letter_code
_entity_poly.pdbx_strand_id
1 'polypeptide(L)'
;MEKNQDEINNEIRDAKRRYSSLKSRIKKNGGFEFKEFYEWYKEQEKSCYYCGTTEEVLKELFPKKDEDNQQNTDKTQNVKTHKIESKKPSFTGTLHIDRLNPNLGYEPNNCVFACALCNNAKSDMINAENFKKYFGEKMSEFLTALHNDKITNIH
;
A
#
# COMPACT_ATOMS: atom_id res chain seq x y z
N MET A 1 -16.11 -14.09 -11.58
CA MET A 1 -15.91 -13.70 -12.99
C MET A 1 -14.49 -14.10 -13.36
N GLU A 2 -14.32 -14.81 -14.46
CA GLU A 2 -12.99 -15.21 -14.93
C GLU A 2 -12.28 -13.98 -15.51
N LYS A 3 -11.02 -13.74 -15.12
CA LYS A 3 -10.26 -12.56 -15.58
C LYS A 3 -9.98 -12.69 -17.07
N ASN A 4 -10.08 -11.59 -17.80
CA ASN A 4 -9.70 -11.58 -19.22
C ASN A 4 -8.16 -11.54 -19.38
N GLN A 5 -7.67 -11.77 -20.61
CA GLN A 5 -6.24 -11.86 -20.89
C GLN A 5 -5.48 -10.56 -20.56
N ASP A 6 -6.11 -9.39 -20.76
CA ASP A 6 -5.49 -8.10 -20.48
C ASP A 6 -5.38 -7.84 -18.97
N GLU A 7 -6.40 -8.21 -18.20
CA GLU A 7 -6.38 -8.18 -16.74
C GLU A 7 -5.26 -9.06 -16.18
N ILE A 8 -5.12 -10.28 -16.70
CA ILE A 8 -4.04 -11.19 -16.33
C ILE A 8 -2.67 -10.59 -16.67
N ASN A 9 -2.52 -10.01 -17.86
CA ASN A 9 -1.27 -9.39 -18.29
C ASN A 9 -0.88 -8.19 -17.41
N ASN A 10 -1.86 -7.36 -17.03
CA ASN A 10 -1.65 -6.22 -16.14
C ASN A 10 -1.31 -6.67 -14.72
N GLU A 11 -1.95 -7.72 -14.22
CA GLU A 11 -1.65 -8.34 -12.93
C GLU A 11 -0.20 -8.85 -12.86
N ILE A 12 0.22 -9.62 -13.86
CA ILE A 12 1.59 -10.13 -13.96
C ILE A 12 2.60 -8.97 -14.00
N ARG A 13 2.28 -7.89 -14.74
CA ARG A 13 3.13 -6.70 -14.83
C ARG A 13 3.29 -6.02 -13.47
N ASP A 14 2.19 -5.83 -12.73
CA ASP A 14 2.25 -5.23 -11.40
C ASP A 14 3.02 -6.13 -10.41
N ALA A 15 2.78 -7.44 -10.44
CA ALA A 15 3.50 -8.40 -9.62
C ALA A 15 5.02 -8.36 -9.91
N LYS A 16 5.44 -8.35 -11.18
CA LYS A 16 6.86 -8.21 -11.57
C LYS A 16 7.47 -6.92 -11.04
N ARG A 17 6.76 -5.80 -11.14
CA ARG A 17 7.21 -4.49 -10.63
C ARG A 17 7.42 -4.54 -9.11
N ARG A 18 6.45 -5.05 -8.36
CA ARG A 18 6.52 -5.17 -6.89
C ARG A 18 7.65 -6.11 -6.47
N TYR A 19 7.75 -7.29 -7.09
CA TYR A 19 8.84 -8.23 -6.83
C TYR A 19 10.22 -7.63 -7.09
N SER A 20 10.37 -6.87 -8.18
CA SER A 20 11.64 -6.19 -8.50
C SER A 20 12.04 -5.18 -7.43
N SER A 21 11.06 -4.51 -6.80
CA SER A 21 11.31 -3.61 -5.66
C SER A 21 11.71 -4.33 -4.36
N LEU A 22 11.47 -5.64 -4.27
CA LEU A 22 11.86 -6.48 -3.13
C LEU A 22 13.22 -7.14 -3.31
N LYS A 23 13.71 -7.33 -4.54
CA LYS A 23 14.94 -8.09 -4.84
C LYS A 23 16.17 -7.67 -4.02
N SER A 24 16.36 -6.38 -3.76
CA SER A 24 17.49 -5.91 -2.94
C SER A 24 17.37 -6.29 -1.47
N ARG A 25 16.14 -6.49 -0.97
CA ARG A 25 15.81 -6.81 0.42
C ARG A 25 15.74 -8.31 0.70
N ILE A 26 15.41 -9.12 -0.30
CA ILE A 26 15.33 -10.60 -0.21
C ILE A 26 16.71 -11.25 0.04
N LYS A 27 17.80 -10.64 -0.43
CA LYS A 27 19.14 -11.29 -0.44
C LYS A 27 19.77 -11.58 0.93
N LYS A 28 19.21 -11.10 2.05
CA LYS A 28 19.85 -11.24 3.38
C LYS A 28 19.34 -12.43 4.20
N ASN A 29 18.06 -12.77 4.13
CA ASN A 29 17.43 -13.76 5.04
C ASN A 29 16.51 -14.74 4.30
N GLY A 30 16.79 -15.03 3.03
CA GLY A 30 15.85 -15.75 2.16
C GLY A 30 14.65 -14.90 1.73
N GLY A 31 13.82 -15.47 0.87
CA GLY A 31 12.57 -14.88 0.43
C GLY A 31 12.06 -15.47 -0.86
N PHE A 32 10.92 -14.95 -1.32
CA PHE A 32 10.22 -15.44 -2.50
C PHE A 32 11.14 -15.66 -3.72
N GLU A 33 10.96 -16.79 -4.40
CA GLU A 33 11.13 -16.82 -5.84
C GLU A 33 9.95 -16.12 -6.53
N PHE A 34 10.14 -15.57 -7.74
CA PHE A 34 9.07 -14.80 -8.40
C PHE A 34 7.78 -15.60 -8.57
N LYS A 35 7.89 -16.90 -8.86
CA LYS A 35 6.72 -17.79 -8.98
C LYS A 35 5.92 -17.84 -7.68
N GLU A 36 6.60 -18.04 -6.55
CA GLU A 36 5.96 -18.07 -5.23
C GLU A 36 5.35 -16.72 -4.86
N PHE A 37 6.07 -15.63 -5.17
CA PHE A 37 5.54 -14.28 -4.98
C PHE A 37 4.25 -14.06 -5.78
N TYR A 38 4.22 -14.53 -7.02
CA TYR A 38 3.07 -14.35 -7.90
C TYR A 38 1.85 -15.15 -7.41
N GLU A 39 2.05 -16.41 -7.00
CA GLU A 39 0.97 -17.21 -6.39
C GLU A 39 0.42 -16.52 -5.13
N TRP A 40 1.30 -16.12 -4.21
CA TRP A 40 0.91 -15.35 -3.03
C TRP A 40 0.14 -14.07 -3.40
N TYR A 41 0.65 -13.29 -4.36
CA TYR A 41 0.09 -12.01 -4.78
C TYR A 41 -1.34 -12.13 -5.32
N LYS A 42 -1.64 -13.19 -6.07
CA LYS A 42 -2.97 -13.45 -6.66
C LYS A 42 -4.02 -13.73 -5.60
N GLU A 43 -3.63 -14.43 -4.54
CA GLU A 43 -4.51 -14.82 -3.44
C GLU A 43 -4.79 -13.66 -2.47
N GLN A 44 -3.94 -12.63 -2.47
CA GLN A 44 -4.11 -11.49 -1.58
C GLN A 44 -5.25 -10.58 -2.03
N GLU A 45 -6.18 -10.34 -1.11
CA GLU A 45 -7.11 -9.22 -1.19
C GLU A 45 -6.32 -7.89 -1.29
N LYS A 46 -6.79 -6.96 -2.13
CA LYS A 46 -6.15 -5.65 -2.30
C LYS A 46 -6.58 -4.68 -1.20
N SER A 47 -6.40 -5.08 0.05
CA SER A 47 -6.67 -4.29 1.25
C SER A 47 -5.52 -4.35 2.25
N CYS A 48 -5.47 -3.36 3.15
CA CYS A 48 -4.48 -3.32 4.21
C CYS A 48 -4.80 -4.37 5.28
N TYR A 49 -3.87 -5.28 5.56
CA TYR A 49 -3.99 -6.31 6.60
C TYR A 49 -4.33 -5.75 8.00
N TYR A 50 -3.85 -4.54 8.31
CA TYR A 50 -3.99 -3.91 9.61
C TYR A 50 -5.30 -3.14 9.77
N CYS A 51 -5.61 -2.22 8.86
CA CYS A 51 -6.77 -1.33 8.97
C CYS A 51 -7.94 -1.69 8.05
N GLY A 52 -7.79 -2.68 7.17
CA GLY A 52 -8.82 -3.15 6.24
C GLY A 52 -9.13 -2.21 5.06
N THR A 53 -8.54 -1.01 5.01
CA THR A 53 -8.79 -0.06 3.91
C THR A 53 -8.28 -0.63 2.57
N THR A 54 -9.13 -0.58 1.54
CA THR A 54 -8.80 -1.11 0.21
C THR A 54 -7.82 -0.21 -0.55
N GLU A 55 -7.10 -0.76 -1.51
CA GLU A 55 -6.16 0.00 -2.35
C GLU A 55 -6.89 1.07 -3.18
N GLU A 56 -8.15 0.83 -3.55
CA GLU A 56 -8.99 1.80 -4.26
C GLU A 56 -9.23 3.05 -3.41
N VAL A 57 -9.71 2.89 -2.17
CA VAL A 57 -9.90 4.00 -1.23
C VAL A 57 -8.58 4.73 -0.97
N LEU A 58 -7.48 3.99 -0.81
CA LEU A 58 -6.16 4.59 -0.61
C LEU A 58 -5.70 5.41 -1.82
N LYS A 59 -5.97 4.98 -3.05
CA LYS A 59 -5.64 5.73 -4.27
C LYS A 59 -6.42 7.04 -4.40
N GLU A 60 -7.63 7.10 -3.86
CA GLU A 60 -8.42 8.34 -3.81
C GLU A 60 -7.91 9.32 -2.75
N LEU A 61 -7.34 8.80 -1.64
CA LEU A 61 -6.83 9.63 -0.56
C LEU A 61 -5.44 10.23 -0.83
N PHE A 62 -4.62 9.59 -1.66
CA PHE A 62 -3.23 10.01 -1.95
C PHE A 62 -3.09 10.68 -3.33
N PRO A 63 -2.05 11.50 -3.55
CA PRO A 63 -1.77 12.09 -4.86
C PRO A 63 -1.53 11.02 -5.92
N LYS A 64 -2.02 11.27 -7.13
CA LYS A 64 -1.65 10.48 -8.30
C LYS A 64 -0.25 10.89 -8.74
N LYS A 65 0.63 9.90 -8.93
CA LYS A 65 2.04 10.11 -9.33
C LYS A 65 2.23 10.92 -10.62
N ASP A 66 1.20 10.98 -11.47
CA ASP A 66 1.29 11.61 -12.79
C ASP A 66 0.66 13.02 -12.84
N GLU A 67 -0.17 13.41 -11.87
CA GLU A 67 -0.87 14.71 -11.89
C GLU A 67 0.00 15.85 -11.30
N ASP A 68 0.88 15.55 -10.32
CA ASP A 68 1.76 16.57 -9.71
C ASP A 68 2.98 16.97 -10.58
N ASN A 69 3.27 16.23 -11.66
CA ASN A 69 4.33 16.59 -12.61
C ASN A 69 3.84 17.49 -13.76
N GLN A 70 2.53 17.69 -13.91
CA GLN A 70 2.02 18.82 -14.66
C GLN A 70 2.02 20.03 -13.74
N GLN A 71 3.08 20.85 -13.87
CA GLN A 71 2.97 22.28 -13.62
C GLN A 71 1.87 22.81 -14.54
N ASN A 72 0.61 22.67 -14.12
CA ASN A 72 -0.51 23.29 -14.79
C ASN A 72 -0.34 24.79 -14.56
N THR A 73 0.06 25.49 -15.62
CA THR A 73 0.35 26.93 -15.64
C THR A 73 -0.90 27.79 -15.43
N ASP A 74 -2.08 27.18 -15.36
CA ASP A 74 -3.34 27.85 -15.08
C ASP A 74 -3.68 27.76 -13.58
N LYS A 75 -3.44 28.86 -12.87
CA LYS A 75 -3.69 29.09 -11.43
C LYS A 75 -5.18 29.16 -11.07
N THR A 76 -6.08 28.70 -11.93
CA THR A 76 -7.52 28.93 -11.77
C THR A 76 -8.20 27.59 -11.50
N GLN A 77 -8.15 27.21 -10.21
CA GLN A 77 -8.83 26.06 -9.58
C GLN A 77 -8.16 24.67 -9.65
N ASN A 78 -6.90 24.55 -9.22
CA ASN A 78 -6.38 23.27 -8.74
C ASN A 78 -7.01 22.93 -7.38
N VAL A 79 -8.21 22.36 -7.38
CA VAL A 79 -8.76 21.74 -6.17
C VAL A 79 -7.89 20.53 -5.86
N LYS A 80 -7.07 20.60 -4.81
CA LYS A 80 -6.37 19.43 -4.27
C LYS A 80 -7.43 18.41 -3.86
N THR A 81 -7.59 17.35 -4.65
CA THR A 81 -8.55 16.28 -4.38
C THR A 81 -8.00 15.23 -3.42
N HIS A 82 -6.67 15.08 -3.34
CA HIS A 82 -6.01 14.19 -2.39
C HIS A 82 -6.14 14.72 -0.96
N LYS A 83 -6.26 13.84 0.02
CA LYS A 83 -6.48 14.20 1.44
C LYS A 83 -5.28 13.88 2.33
N ILE A 84 -4.28 13.18 1.79
CA ILE A 84 -3.04 12.79 2.47
C ILE A 84 -1.86 13.14 1.59
N GLU A 85 -0.91 13.93 2.09
CA GLU A 85 0.32 14.28 1.37
C GLU A 85 1.55 13.68 2.06
N SER A 86 2.58 13.38 1.27
CA SER A 86 3.89 13.00 1.81
C SER A 86 5.02 13.59 0.98
N LYS A 87 6.04 14.13 1.66
CA LYS A 87 7.30 14.53 1.01
C LYS A 87 8.08 13.34 0.44
N LYS A 88 7.75 12.10 0.83
CA LYS A 88 8.45 10.90 0.38
C LYS A 88 7.70 10.27 -0.81
N PRO A 89 8.27 10.24 -2.03
CA PRO A 89 7.57 9.76 -3.23
C PRO A 89 7.14 8.29 -3.19
N SER A 90 7.71 7.50 -2.27
CA SER A 90 7.32 6.11 -2.05
C SER A 90 6.03 5.96 -1.26
N PHE A 91 5.53 7.00 -0.58
CA PHE A 91 4.30 6.95 0.20
C PHE A 91 3.12 7.38 -0.67
N THR A 92 2.41 6.38 -1.18
CA THR A 92 1.28 6.55 -2.10
C THR A 92 0.10 5.68 -1.67
N GLY A 93 -1.03 5.81 -2.37
CA GLY A 93 -2.19 4.96 -2.17
C GLY A 93 -2.02 3.50 -2.60
N THR A 94 -0.85 3.10 -3.13
CA THR A 94 -0.54 1.69 -3.43
C THR A 94 -0.17 0.95 -2.15
N LEU A 95 -0.67 -0.28 -1.97
CA LEU A 95 -0.30 -1.12 -0.84
C LEU A 95 1.18 -1.52 -0.88
N HIS A 96 1.84 -1.47 0.26
CA HIS A 96 3.21 -1.95 0.45
C HIS A 96 3.20 -3.39 0.92
N ILE A 97 4.31 -4.10 0.73
CA ILE A 97 4.51 -5.44 1.28
C ILE A 97 5.22 -5.27 2.61
N ASP A 98 4.52 -5.55 3.71
CA ASP A 98 5.05 -5.53 5.07
C ASP A 98 5.44 -6.95 5.52
N ARG A 99 6.37 -7.02 6.47
CA ARG A 99 6.74 -8.26 7.17
C ARG A 99 6.05 -8.30 8.53
N LEU A 100 5.35 -9.39 8.81
CA LEU A 100 4.70 -9.61 10.10
C LEU A 100 5.75 -9.65 11.23
N ASN A 101 6.83 -10.38 11.00
CA ASN A 101 8.03 -10.42 11.83
C ASN A 101 9.22 -9.80 11.07
N PRO A 102 9.79 -8.68 11.56
CA PRO A 102 10.90 -7.99 10.89
C PRO A 102 12.22 -8.77 10.91
N ASN A 103 12.34 -9.81 11.75
CA ASN A 103 13.54 -10.66 11.80
C ASN A 103 13.53 -11.76 10.73
N LEU A 104 12.38 -12.05 10.14
CA LEU A 104 12.23 -13.03 9.07
C LEU A 104 12.32 -12.38 7.68
N GLY A 105 12.52 -13.21 6.66
CA GLY A 105 12.60 -12.80 5.25
C GLY A 105 11.25 -12.37 4.67
N TYR A 106 11.26 -12.02 3.37
CA TYR A 106 10.02 -11.79 2.62
C TYR A 106 9.52 -13.13 2.08
N GLU A 107 8.63 -13.79 2.82
CA GLU A 107 8.15 -15.15 2.57
C GLU A 107 6.62 -15.19 2.62
N PRO A 108 5.94 -16.17 1.98
CA PRO A 108 4.48 -16.21 1.88
C PRO A 108 3.76 -16.05 3.23
N ASN A 109 4.25 -16.71 4.27
CA ASN A 109 3.62 -16.70 5.61
C ASN A 109 4.07 -15.52 6.49
N ASN A 110 5.05 -14.74 6.05
CA ASN A 110 5.54 -13.57 6.78
C ASN A 110 5.18 -12.25 6.10
N CYS A 111 4.58 -12.27 4.91
CA CYS A 111 4.27 -11.08 4.14
C CYS A 111 2.77 -10.81 4.05
N VAL A 112 2.43 -9.52 4.17
CA VAL A 112 1.05 -9.01 4.01
C VAL A 112 1.05 -7.70 3.24
N PHE A 113 -0.08 -7.34 2.66
CA PHE A 113 -0.28 -5.98 2.19
C PHE A 113 -0.60 -5.02 3.34
N ALA A 114 0.01 -3.84 3.31
CA ALA A 114 -0.23 -2.79 4.29
C ALA A 114 -0.20 -1.42 3.60
N CYS A 115 -1.09 -0.51 4.02
CA CYS A 115 -1.03 0.88 3.56
C CYS A 115 0.24 1.57 4.08
N ALA A 116 0.65 2.67 3.43
CA ALA A 116 1.84 3.41 3.81
C ALA A 116 1.80 3.89 5.28
N LEU A 117 0.63 4.28 5.79
CA LEU A 117 0.46 4.72 7.17
C LEU A 117 0.67 3.58 8.17
N CYS A 118 -0.02 2.44 7.99
CA CYS A 118 0.09 1.29 8.90
C CYS A 118 1.50 0.71 8.91
N ASN A 119 2.09 0.47 7.74
CA ASN A 119 3.44 -0.10 7.64
C ASN A 119 4.46 0.81 8.34
N ASN A 120 4.39 2.12 8.10
CA ASN A 120 5.29 3.08 8.72
C ASN A 120 5.08 3.22 10.24
N ALA A 121 3.83 3.24 10.70
CA ALA A 121 3.51 3.38 12.12
C ALA A 121 3.83 2.11 12.92
N LYS A 122 3.65 0.92 12.33
CA LYS A 122 4.05 -0.35 12.96
C LYS A 122 5.56 -0.42 13.14
N SER A 123 6.32 -0.05 12.11
CA SER A 123 7.78 -0.20 12.06
C SER A 123 8.18 -1.67 12.37
N ASP A 124 9.41 -1.85 12.81
CA ASP A 124 9.92 -2.98 13.56
C ASP A 124 9.63 -2.91 15.08
N MET A 125 8.99 -1.83 15.54
CA MET A 125 8.78 -1.53 16.96
C MET A 125 7.56 -2.22 17.57
N ILE A 126 6.53 -2.51 16.76
CA ILE A 126 5.27 -3.11 17.21
C ILE A 126 5.03 -4.38 16.38
N ASN A 127 4.73 -5.50 17.04
CA ASN A 127 4.40 -6.73 16.32
C ASN A 127 3.05 -6.60 15.58
N ALA A 128 2.86 -7.41 14.54
CA ALA A 128 1.70 -7.31 13.67
C ALA A 128 0.35 -7.51 14.40
N GLU A 129 0.28 -8.46 15.33
CA GLU A 129 -0.93 -8.76 16.09
C GLU A 129 -1.36 -7.58 16.96
N ASN A 130 -0.44 -7.03 17.74
CA ASN A 130 -0.69 -5.87 18.59
C ASN A 130 -1.01 -4.63 17.76
N PHE A 131 -0.30 -4.41 16.65
CA PHE A 131 -0.59 -3.26 15.80
C PHE A 131 -2.03 -3.34 15.25
N LYS A 132 -2.41 -4.50 14.72
CA LYS A 132 -3.77 -4.74 14.22
C LYS A 132 -4.82 -4.56 15.32
N LYS A 133 -4.58 -5.16 16.49
CA LYS A 133 -5.52 -5.16 17.63
C LYS A 133 -5.77 -3.77 18.20
N TYR A 134 -4.71 -2.98 18.42
CA TYR A 134 -4.83 -1.72 19.16
C TYR A 134 -4.91 -0.48 18.26
N PHE A 135 -4.38 -0.55 17.03
CA PHE A 135 -4.29 0.63 16.15
C PHE A 135 -5.02 0.45 14.82
N GLY A 136 -5.25 -0.79 14.38
CA GLY A 136 -5.87 -1.10 13.09
C GLY A 136 -7.25 -0.44 12.92
N GLU A 137 -8.12 -0.61 13.93
CA GLU A 137 -9.47 -0.02 13.94
C GLU A 137 -9.42 1.52 13.89
N LYS A 138 -8.59 2.15 14.73
CA LYS A 138 -8.49 3.62 14.77
C LYS A 138 -7.90 4.21 13.50
N MET A 139 -6.96 3.51 12.86
CA MET A 139 -6.49 3.90 11.53
C MET A 139 -7.60 3.79 10.47
N SER A 140 -8.45 2.75 10.57
CA SER A 140 -9.59 2.58 9.68
C SER A 140 -10.62 3.69 9.84
N GLU A 141 -10.96 4.05 11.08
CA GLU A 141 -11.84 5.18 11.42
C GLU A 141 -11.31 6.49 10.84
N PHE A 142 -10.02 6.77 11.00
CA PHE A 142 -9.37 7.97 10.47
C PHE A 142 -9.45 8.04 8.94
N LEU A 143 -9.06 6.96 8.24
CA LEU A 143 -9.10 6.89 6.77
C LEU A 143 -10.53 7.00 6.24
N THR A 144 -11.49 6.38 6.91
CA THR A 144 -12.92 6.45 6.57
C THR A 144 -13.48 7.86 6.78
N ALA A 145 -13.09 8.53 7.86
CA ALA A 145 -13.51 9.90 8.12
C ALA A 145 -12.95 10.87 7.07
N LEU A 146 -11.68 10.70 6.66
CA LEU A 146 -11.10 11.45 5.56
C LEU A 146 -11.83 11.17 4.25
N HIS A 147 -12.01 9.89 3.90
CA HIS A 147 -12.64 9.48 2.64
C HIS A 147 -14.04 10.07 2.49
N ASN A 148 -14.81 10.11 3.57
CA ASN A 148 -16.15 10.70 3.62
C ASN A 148 -16.22 12.20 3.93
N ASP A 149 -15.10 12.92 3.86
CA ASP A 149 -15.04 14.38 4.08
C ASP A 149 -15.54 14.84 5.46
N LYS A 150 -15.47 13.96 6.47
CA LYS A 150 -15.84 14.29 7.85
C LYS A 150 -14.73 15.08 8.56
N ILE A 151 -13.49 14.95 8.09
CA ILE A 151 -12.30 15.62 8.61
C ILE A 151 -11.36 16.01 7.46
N THR A 152 -10.43 16.92 7.72
CA THR A 152 -9.33 17.29 6.81
C THR A 152 -7.97 16.96 7.44
N ASN A 153 -6.95 16.71 6.60
CA ASN A 153 -5.59 16.36 7.04
C ASN A 153 -4.49 17.08 6.22
N ILE A 154 -4.87 18.02 5.36
CA ILE A 154 -3.90 18.84 4.62
C ILE A 154 -3.46 20.00 5.53
N HIS A 155 -2.16 20.23 5.61
CA HIS A 155 -1.54 21.30 6.41
C HIS A 155 -1.21 22.52 5.57
#